data_AF-A0A438BJQ3-F1
#
_entry.id   AF-A0A438BJQ3-F1
#
_cell.length_a   1.000
_cell.length_b   1.000
_cell.length_c   1.000
_cell.angle_alpha   90.00
_cell.angle_beta   90.00
_cell.angle_gamma   90.00
#
_symmetry.space_group_name_H-M   'P 1'
#
loop_
_entity.id
_entity.type
_entity.pdbx_description
1 polymer ?
#
loop_
_entity_poly.entity_id
_entity_poly.type
_entity_poly.pdbx_seq_one_letter_code
_entity_poly.pdbx_strand_id
1 'polypeptide(L)'
;MYLNFGGVQVFSLTNHGGARRAGVLAAVTATTVALVAAGCSNGESESDRAVALEPGQLLSSQELRGAPLLPSAGRSELVTYVSQNAQGDPVVVSGSVSIPRTPAPEGGWPVISWAHGTTGVSDICAPSNDTPDGPAHDYLGGVDQTLDRYVADGYVVVQTDYVGLGTPGGHPYMDGGTEANAVVDIVRASRALDGSIGDQWYAMGHSQGGHAALFTAAQGAARAPELDLRGAVAIAPGNDTSATPQYLAAGTPEVAPALAFLPLIVLGAEAADPSIDADSYVTPESKPLLTAARNGCVAQIRDVIGSVPVDKAFAPGADIDKLVTYLKKQAPGQLTLTVPTLVLQGTADTLIAEPGSKALVQSLCGNGSAVAYKTYEGADHRSAVPQSFDDAEQFFRALQAGETPAGLC
;
A
#
# COMPACT_ATOMS: atom_id res chain seq x y z
N MET A 1 9.91 57.45 23.34
CA MET A 1 11.30 57.58 23.83
C MET A 1 11.83 56.16 24.00
N TYR A 2 12.72 55.72 23.08
CA TYR A 2 13.55 54.48 23.01
C TYR A 2 12.87 53.11 23.25
N LEU A 3 12.66 52.26 22.21
CA LEU A 3 13.57 51.22 21.65
C LEU A 3 13.79 50.04 22.65
N ASN A 4 13.68 48.74 22.32
CA ASN A 4 14.09 48.05 21.10
C ASN A 4 13.50 46.61 21.03
N PHE A 5 13.17 46.12 19.82
CA PHE A 5 12.84 44.72 19.49
C PHE A 5 14.02 44.10 18.72
N GLY A 6 14.32 42.81 18.94
CA GLY A 6 15.33 42.07 18.19
C GLY A 6 14.73 40.87 17.46
N GLY A 7 14.51 41.01 16.16
CA GLY A 7 14.35 39.93 15.19
C GLY A 7 15.41 40.09 14.10
N VAL A 8 15.91 38.98 13.55
CA VAL A 8 16.85 38.99 12.42
C VAL A 8 16.25 38.16 11.29
N GLN A 9 16.02 38.84 10.17
CA GLN A 9 15.64 38.29 8.87
C GLN A 9 16.87 37.96 8.02
N VAL A 10 16.66 36.97 7.15
CA VAL A 10 17.48 36.51 6.03
C VAL A 10 17.55 37.60 4.95
N PHE A 11 18.76 37.89 4.42
CA PHE A 11 18.95 38.78 3.26
C PHE A 11 19.38 38.02 2.01
N SER A 12 18.62 38.24 0.95
CA SER A 12 18.94 37.97 -0.46
C SER A 12 19.79 39.11 -1.02
N LEU A 13 20.73 38.79 -1.92
CA LEU A 13 21.48 39.79 -2.68
C LEU A 13 21.42 39.47 -4.18
N THR A 14 20.78 40.38 -4.92
CA THR A 14 20.99 40.60 -6.36
C THR A 14 21.84 41.88 -6.52
N ASN A 15 22.73 41.93 -7.50
CA ASN A 15 23.48 43.15 -7.83
C ASN A 15 23.65 43.31 -9.35
N HIS A 16 23.59 44.56 -9.82
CA HIS A 16 23.76 45.02 -11.20
C HIS A 16 24.86 46.11 -11.23
N GLY A 17 25.69 46.14 -12.28
CA GLY A 17 26.51 47.31 -12.65
C GLY A 17 27.99 47.00 -12.95
N GLY A 18 28.41 47.18 -14.21
CA GLY A 18 29.70 46.73 -14.73
C GLY A 18 30.80 47.78 -14.87
N ALA A 19 32.05 47.31 -15.08
CA ALA A 19 33.09 47.94 -15.90
C ALA A 19 34.25 46.95 -16.16
N ARG A 20 34.81 47.04 -17.37
CA ARG A 20 35.70 46.08 -18.06
C ARG A 20 37.13 45.97 -17.48
N ARG A 21 37.72 44.76 -17.52
CA ARG A 21 38.98 44.45 -18.24
C ARG A 21 39.41 42.97 -18.15
N ALA A 22 39.70 42.42 -19.33
CA ALA A 22 40.76 41.46 -19.69
C ALA A 22 40.86 40.10 -18.96
N GLY A 23 40.54 39.05 -19.74
CA GLY A 23 41.42 37.90 -19.96
C GLY A 23 41.54 36.87 -18.84
N VAL A 24 40.96 35.69 -19.06
CA VAL A 24 41.65 34.41 -19.26
C VAL A 24 40.57 33.38 -19.59
N LEU A 25 40.63 32.86 -20.81
CA LEU A 25 39.82 31.75 -21.29
C LEU A 25 40.46 30.47 -20.73
N ALA A 26 39.86 29.86 -19.70
CA ALA A 26 40.30 28.55 -19.23
C ALA A 26 39.73 27.47 -20.16
N ALA A 27 40.54 27.07 -21.14
CA ALA A 27 40.30 25.88 -21.95
C ALA A 27 40.49 24.63 -21.09
N VAL A 28 39.43 23.85 -20.89
CA VAL A 28 39.56 22.48 -20.37
C VAL A 28 39.86 21.58 -21.56
N THR A 29 41.14 21.27 -21.73
CA THR A 29 41.63 20.29 -22.70
C THR A 29 41.18 18.88 -22.30
N ALA A 30 40.40 18.24 -23.17
CA ALA A 30 40.14 16.81 -23.11
C ALA A 30 41.43 16.05 -23.46
N THR A 31 41.98 15.31 -22.50
CA THR A 31 43.12 14.43 -22.73
C THR A 31 42.60 13.01 -22.95
N THR A 32 42.49 12.60 -24.20
CA THR A 32 42.33 11.20 -24.59
C THR A 32 43.64 10.46 -24.31
N VAL A 33 43.65 9.58 -23.31
CA VAL A 33 44.73 8.61 -23.11
C VAL A 33 44.22 7.26 -23.63
N ALA A 34 44.68 6.89 -24.82
CA ALA A 34 44.61 5.52 -25.31
C ALA A 34 45.84 4.76 -24.79
N LEU A 35 45.63 3.65 -24.07
CA LEU A 35 46.69 2.68 -23.78
C LEU A 35 46.16 1.25 -23.83
N VAL A 36 46.38 0.65 -25.00
CA VAL A 36 46.89 -0.69 -25.32
C VAL A 36 46.53 -1.84 -24.37
N ALA A 37 45.73 -2.77 -24.89
CA ALA A 37 45.59 -4.13 -24.37
C ALA A 37 46.82 -4.98 -24.70
N ALA A 38 47.43 -5.60 -23.69
CA ALA A 38 48.08 -6.91 -23.76
C ALA A 38 48.49 -7.38 -22.35
N GLY A 39 47.99 -8.55 -21.93
CA GLY A 39 48.50 -9.24 -20.75
C GLY A 39 47.48 -10.19 -20.11
N CYS A 40 47.44 -11.44 -20.59
CA CYS A 40 46.69 -12.52 -19.98
C CYS A 40 47.21 -12.83 -18.56
N SER A 41 46.33 -12.79 -17.56
CA SER A 41 46.39 -13.74 -16.45
C SER A 41 44.96 -14.03 -15.99
N ASN A 42 44.61 -15.31 -15.97
CA ASN A 42 43.36 -15.82 -15.41
C ASN A 42 43.29 -15.46 -13.92
N GLY A 43 42.57 -14.40 -13.61
CA GLY A 43 41.94 -14.19 -12.32
C GLY A 43 40.50 -13.83 -12.64
N GLU A 44 39.56 -14.74 -12.40
CA GLU A 44 38.16 -14.36 -12.31
C GLU A 44 38.07 -13.31 -11.19
N SER A 45 37.94 -12.04 -11.58
CA SER A 45 37.73 -10.97 -10.62
C SER A 45 36.38 -11.20 -9.97
N GLU A 46 36.36 -11.34 -8.65
CA GLU A 46 35.17 -11.27 -7.79
C GLU A 46 34.49 -9.87 -7.80
N SER A 47 34.77 -9.01 -8.79
CA SER A 47 34.07 -7.75 -9.01
C SER A 47 33.08 -7.88 -10.16
N ASP A 48 31.82 -7.58 -9.87
CA ASP A 48 30.66 -7.46 -10.77
C ASP A 48 29.74 -8.69 -10.94
N ARG A 49 29.57 -9.51 -9.90
CA ARG A 49 28.21 -10.02 -9.67
C ARG A 49 27.40 -8.89 -9.05
N ALA A 50 26.67 -8.14 -9.87
CA ALA A 50 25.57 -7.33 -9.36
C ALA A 50 24.74 -8.22 -8.44
N VAL A 51 24.66 -7.88 -7.16
CA VAL A 51 23.82 -8.61 -6.20
C VAL A 51 22.39 -8.48 -6.73
N ALA A 52 21.81 -9.60 -7.18
CA ALA A 52 20.43 -9.61 -7.64
C ALA A 52 19.53 -9.21 -6.46
N LEU A 53 18.64 -8.24 -6.69
CA LEU A 53 17.64 -7.83 -5.71
C LEU A 53 16.51 -8.85 -5.74
N GLU A 54 16.34 -9.58 -4.64
CA GLU A 54 15.36 -10.65 -4.53
C GLU A 54 14.11 -10.17 -3.78
N PRO A 55 12.90 -10.62 -4.16
CA PRO A 55 11.68 -10.30 -3.42
C PRO A 55 11.77 -10.62 -1.93
N GLY A 56 11.43 -9.64 -1.09
CA GLY A 56 11.50 -9.74 0.36
C GLY A 56 12.89 -9.55 0.96
N GLN A 57 13.91 -9.21 0.15
CA GLN A 57 15.23 -8.87 0.66
C GLN A 57 15.16 -7.60 1.51
N LEU A 58 15.52 -7.70 2.79
CA LEU A 58 15.69 -6.56 3.68
C LEU A 58 16.88 -5.70 3.21
N LEU A 59 16.66 -4.40 3.03
CA LEU A 59 17.66 -3.45 2.58
C LEU A 59 18.18 -2.57 3.72
N SER A 60 17.27 -2.10 4.57
CA SER A 60 17.61 -1.32 5.76
C SER A 60 16.58 -1.48 6.85
N SER A 61 17.00 -1.23 8.09
CA SER A 61 16.12 -1.12 9.25
C SER A 61 16.61 0.01 10.15
N GLN A 62 15.67 0.72 10.75
CA GLN A 62 15.92 1.69 11.80
C GLN A 62 14.74 1.75 12.76
N GLU A 63 14.99 2.16 13.99
CA GLU A 63 13.95 2.32 15.01
C GLU A 63 12.79 3.18 14.48
N LEU A 64 11.58 2.61 14.49
CA LEU A 64 10.36 3.33 14.15
C LEU A 64 10.03 4.32 15.28
N ARG A 65 9.54 5.51 14.93
CA ARG A 65 9.20 6.54 15.91
C ARG A 65 7.91 7.25 15.50
N GLY A 66 7.25 7.87 16.47
CA GLY A 66 6.10 8.74 16.23
C GLY A 66 4.77 7.99 16.26
N ALA A 67 3.82 8.46 15.45
CA ALA A 67 2.45 7.95 15.41
C ALA A 67 2.32 6.46 15.04
N PRO A 68 3.12 5.88 14.11
CA PRO A 68 2.96 4.48 13.69
C PRO A 68 3.40 3.44 14.73
N LEU A 69 3.82 3.87 15.94
CA LEU A 69 4.21 2.95 17.00
C LEU A 69 2.99 2.23 17.58
N LEU A 70 3.07 0.91 17.68
CA LEU A 70 2.13 0.08 18.43
C LEU A 70 2.65 -0.07 19.89
N PRO A 71 2.01 0.56 20.91
CA PRO A 71 2.54 0.63 22.28
C PRO A 71 2.92 -0.72 22.93
N SER A 72 2.20 -1.79 22.60
CA SER A 72 2.40 -3.15 23.09
C SER A 72 3.65 -3.82 22.50
N ALA A 73 4.24 -3.26 21.43
CA ALA A 73 5.47 -3.76 20.84
C ALA A 73 6.70 -3.50 21.72
N GLY A 74 7.57 -4.49 21.86
CA GLY A 74 8.86 -4.37 22.55
C GLY A 74 9.92 -3.71 21.70
N ARG A 75 9.80 -3.86 20.38
CA ARG A 75 10.68 -3.30 19.36
C ARG A 75 9.82 -2.99 18.13
N SER A 76 10.02 -1.81 17.56
CA SER A 76 9.37 -1.41 16.31
C SER A 76 10.42 -0.87 15.34
N GLU A 77 10.40 -1.33 14.10
CA GLU A 77 11.40 -0.99 13.10
C GLU A 77 10.71 -0.47 11.84
N LEU A 78 11.17 0.66 11.32
CA LEU A 78 10.95 1.10 9.95
C LEU A 78 11.94 0.34 9.07
N VAL A 79 11.41 -0.41 8.11
CA VAL A 79 12.22 -1.20 7.18
C VAL A 79 12.06 -0.69 5.76
N THR A 80 13.11 -0.89 4.96
CA THR A 80 12.98 -0.91 3.50
C THR A 80 13.35 -2.28 2.97
N TYR A 81 12.62 -2.75 1.98
CA TYR A 81 12.78 -4.09 1.43
C TYR A 81 12.48 -4.10 -0.07
N VAL A 82 12.96 -5.13 -0.76
CA VAL A 82 12.70 -5.31 -2.19
C VAL A 82 11.33 -5.97 -2.39
N SER A 83 10.52 -5.45 -3.30
CA SER A 83 9.36 -6.13 -3.87
C SER A 83 9.35 -6.00 -5.39
N GLN A 84 8.20 -6.20 -6.04
CA GLN A 84 8.04 -6.10 -7.48
C GLN A 84 6.84 -5.23 -7.85
N ASN A 85 7.01 -4.36 -8.85
CA ASN A 85 5.91 -3.61 -9.45
C ASN A 85 5.05 -4.47 -10.41
N ALA A 86 4.04 -3.87 -11.01
CA ALA A 86 3.13 -4.54 -11.95
C ALA A 86 3.82 -5.07 -13.22
N GLN A 87 5.00 -4.54 -13.57
CA GLN A 87 5.80 -5.00 -14.71
C GLN A 87 6.77 -6.14 -14.35
N GLY A 88 6.87 -6.48 -13.05
CA GLY A 88 7.78 -7.50 -12.53
C GLY A 88 9.19 -6.99 -12.21
N ASP A 89 9.43 -5.69 -12.34
CA ASP A 89 10.73 -5.09 -12.02
C ASP A 89 10.90 -4.97 -10.49
N PRO A 90 12.12 -5.19 -9.97
CA PRO A 90 12.39 -5.01 -8.55
C PRO A 90 12.27 -3.54 -8.15
N VAL A 91 11.55 -3.28 -7.06
CA VAL A 91 11.33 -1.94 -6.49
C VAL A 91 11.60 -1.94 -4.99
N VAL A 92 11.96 -0.78 -4.44
CA VAL A 92 12.10 -0.59 -2.99
C VAL A 92 10.74 -0.22 -2.42
N VAL A 93 10.35 -0.86 -1.32
CA VAL A 93 9.13 -0.59 -0.57
C VAL A 93 9.50 -0.36 0.90
N SER A 94 8.80 0.53 1.57
CA SER A 94 8.92 0.74 3.02
C SER A 94 7.77 0.10 3.81
N GLY A 95 7.97 0.00 5.11
CA GLY A 95 6.94 -0.48 6.02
C GLY A 95 7.42 -0.55 7.46
N SER A 96 6.56 -0.99 8.36
CA SER A 96 6.86 -1.18 9.77
C SER A 96 6.84 -2.66 10.17
N VAL A 97 7.66 -3.01 11.16
CA VAL A 97 7.67 -4.29 11.85
C VAL A 97 7.54 -4.03 13.34
N SER A 98 6.43 -4.46 13.94
CA SER A 98 6.12 -4.33 15.37
C SER A 98 6.23 -5.69 16.04
N ILE A 99 7.27 -5.88 16.84
CA ILE A 99 7.62 -7.13 17.52
C ILE A 99 7.12 -7.08 18.97
N PRO A 100 6.35 -8.07 19.46
CA PRO A 100 5.75 -8.03 20.78
C PRO A 100 6.80 -8.12 21.90
N ARG A 101 6.42 -7.67 23.12
CA ARG A 101 7.28 -7.76 24.32
C ARG A 101 7.35 -9.17 24.91
N THR A 102 6.43 -10.06 24.50
CA THR A 102 6.34 -11.42 25.01
C THR A 102 7.55 -12.23 24.54
N PRO A 103 8.02 -13.24 25.29
CA PRO A 103 9.03 -14.17 24.77
C PRO A 103 8.53 -14.86 23.49
N ALA A 104 9.42 -15.07 22.52
CA ALA A 104 9.10 -15.83 21.32
C ALA A 104 8.69 -17.27 21.70
N PRO A 105 7.56 -17.79 21.17
CA PRO A 105 7.18 -19.18 21.36
C PRO A 105 8.13 -20.11 20.59
N GLU A 106 7.99 -21.43 20.81
CA GLU A 106 8.69 -22.41 19.99
C GLU A 106 8.25 -22.26 18.52
N GLY A 107 9.21 -22.17 17.60
CA GLY A 107 8.96 -21.86 16.18
C GLY A 107 8.94 -20.36 15.84
N GLY A 108 9.04 -19.47 16.83
CA GLY A 108 9.04 -18.02 16.63
C GLY A 108 7.63 -17.41 16.65
N TRP A 109 7.53 -16.08 16.75
CA TRP A 109 6.21 -15.43 16.79
C TRP A 109 5.45 -15.62 15.46
N PRO A 110 4.14 -15.91 15.50
CA PRO A 110 3.32 -15.86 14.30
C PRO A 110 3.20 -14.41 13.80
N VAL A 111 3.12 -14.25 12.48
CA VAL A 111 3.09 -12.93 11.84
C VAL A 111 1.68 -12.63 11.32
N ILE A 112 1.19 -11.42 11.59
CA ILE A 112 0.07 -10.83 10.86
C ILE A 112 0.65 -9.79 9.90
N SER A 113 0.52 -10.05 8.60
CA SER A 113 0.82 -9.06 7.56
C SER A 113 -0.42 -8.22 7.30
N TRP A 114 -0.43 -7.02 7.88
CA TRP A 114 -1.52 -6.07 7.76
C TRP A 114 -1.38 -5.23 6.50
N ALA A 115 -2.36 -5.37 5.63
CA ALA A 115 -2.60 -4.60 4.43
C ALA A 115 -3.56 -3.44 4.77
N HIS A 116 -3.06 -2.21 4.74
CA HIS A 116 -3.87 -1.04 5.08
C HIS A 116 -4.90 -0.71 3.99
N GLY A 117 -5.99 -0.05 4.39
CA GLY A 117 -6.96 0.54 3.47
C GLY A 117 -6.44 1.83 2.83
N THR A 118 -7.23 2.38 1.91
CA THR A 118 -6.82 3.53 1.09
C THR A 118 -6.38 4.74 1.92
N THR A 119 -5.09 5.06 1.88
CA THR A 119 -4.53 6.31 2.45
C THR A 119 -4.35 7.37 1.36
N GLY A 120 -3.89 7.00 0.17
CA GLY A 120 -3.68 7.89 -0.97
C GLY A 120 -2.77 7.25 -2.03
N VAL A 121 -2.19 8.07 -2.90
CA VAL A 121 -1.19 7.67 -3.93
C VAL A 121 0.09 8.50 -3.87
N SER A 122 0.21 9.38 -2.86
CA SER A 122 1.36 10.26 -2.64
C SER A 122 2.22 9.74 -1.50
N ASP A 123 3.52 10.00 -1.54
CA ASP A 123 4.48 9.52 -0.53
C ASP A 123 4.14 9.92 0.90
N ILE A 124 3.48 11.07 1.08
CA ILE A 124 3.06 11.54 2.42
C ILE A 124 1.93 10.71 3.04
N CYS A 125 1.34 9.80 2.26
CA CYS A 125 0.25 8.92 2.69
C CYS A 125 0.74 7.52 3.12
N ALA A 126 2.06 7.28 3.06
CA ALA A 126 2.66 6.03 3.54
C ALA A 126 2.42 5.86 5.05
N PRO A 127 1.81 4.75 5.50
CA PRO A 127 1.58 4.48 6.92
C PRO A 127 2.83 4.61 7.80
N SER A 128 3.99 4.16 7.33
CA SER A 128 5.23 4.22 8.11
C SER A 128 5.74 5.64 8.35
N ASN A 129 5.25 6.62 7.60
CA ASN A 129 5.57 8.04 7.72
C ASN A 129 4.49 8.84 8.43
N ASP A 130 3.49 8.18 9.02
CA ASP A 130 2.39 8.87 9.68
C ASP A 130 2.85 9.75 10.86
N THR A 131 2.09 10.80 11.11
CA THR A 131 2.31 11.71 12.23
C THR A 131 0.96 12.05 12.88
N PRO A 132 0.91 12.49 14.14
CA PRO A 132 -0.37 12.76 14.81
C PRO A 132 -1.26 13.79 14.10
N ASP A 133 -0.64 14.72 13.36
CA ASP A 133 -1.33 15.74 12.56
C ASP A 133 -1.27 15.43 11.04
N GLY A 134 -0.89 14.20 10.69
CA GLY A 134 -0.67 13.74 9.33
C GLY A 134 -1.98 13.61 8.54
N PRO A 135 -1.92 13.75 7.21
CA PRO A 135 -3.11 13.73 6.34
C PRO A 135 -3.83 12.37 6.29
N ALA A 136 -3.17 11.28 6.70
CA ALA A 136 -3.74 9.93 6.78
C ALA A 136 -4.07 9.48 8.22
N HIS A 137 -3.68 10.26 9.25
CA HIS A 137 -3.73 9.84 10.65
C HIS A 137 -5.14 9.50 11.15
N ASP A 138 -6.16 10.23 10.66
CA ASP A 138 -7.57 9.98 10.99
C ASP A 138 -8.00 8.52 10.71
N TYR A 139 -7.46 7.91 9.65
CA TYR A 139 -7.67 6.49 9.38
C TYR A 139 -6.68 5.60 10.15
N LEU A 140 -5.38 5.91 10.05
CA LEU A 140 -4.31 5.06 10.58
C LEU A 140 -4.36 4.93 12.09
N GLY A 141 -4.51 6.03 12.83
CA GLY A 141 -4.54 6.02 14.29
C GLY A 141 -5.69 5.19 14.89
N GLY A 142 -6.81 5.06 14.18
CA GLY A 142 -7.92 4.17 14.58
C GLY A 142 -7.62 2.70 14.31
N VAL A 143 -6.96 2.41 13.18
CA VAL A 143 -6.51 1.06 12.81
C VAL A 143 -5.41 0.58 13.76
N ASP A 144 -4.43 1.41 14.06
CA ASP A 144 -3.28 1.07 14.90
C ASP A 144 -3.70 0.69 16.32
N GLN A 145 -4.77 1.27 16.86
CA GLN A 145 -5.36 0.83 18.13
C GLN A 145 -5.85 -0.62 18.09
N THR A 146 -6.36 -1.07 16.93
CA THR A 146 -6.79 -2.47 16.75
C THR A 146 -5.57 -3.37 16.53
N LEU A 147 -4.58 -2.92 15.76
CA LEU A 147 -3.34 -3.67 15.52
C LEU A 147 -2.51 -3.87 16.79
N ASP A 148 -2.50 -2.88 17.69
CA ASP A 148 -1.80 -2.99 18.97
C ASP A 148 -2.33 -4.14 19.83
N ARG A 149 -3.63 -4.45 19.73
CA ARG A 149 -4.23 -5.60 20.42
C ARG A 149 -3.65 -6.92 19.90
N TYR A 150 -3.40 -7.05 18.59
CA TYR A 150 -2.73 -8.24 18.05
C TYR A 150 -1.27 -8.34 18.53
N VAL A 151 -0.55 -7.21 18.61
CA VAL A 151 0.79 -7.22 19.21
C VAL A 151 0.72 -7.65 20.69
N ALA A 152 -0.27 -7.17 21.45
CA ALA A 152 -0.49 -7.58 22.83
C ALA A 152 -0.78 -9.09 22.96
N ASP A 153 -1.47 -9.68 21.98
CA ASP A 153 -1.78 -11.12 21.91
C ASP A 153 -0.62 -12.00 21.44
N GLY A 154 0.56 -11.40 21.20
CA GLY A 154 1.81 -12.10 20.90
C GLY A 154 2.08 -12.31 19.41
N TYR A 155 1.41 -11.58 18.53
CA TYR A 155 1.73 -11.56 17.11
C TYR A 155 2.81 -10.53 16.80
N VAL A 156 3.68 -10.83 15.85
CA VAL A 156 4.41 -9.80 15.12
C VAL A 156 3.46 -9.20 14.10
N VAL A 157 3.29 -7.88 14.11
CA VAL A 157 2.49 -7.17 13.11
C VAL A 157 3.44 -6.47 12.15
N VAL A 158 3.37 -6.82 10.87
CA VAL A 158 4.09 -6.12 9.80
C VAL A 158 3.09 -5.34 8.95
N GLN A 159 3.45 -4.11 8.59
CA GLN A 159 2.60 -3.23 7.78
C GLN A 159 3.44 -2.71 6.62
N THR A 160 3.12 -3.12 5.40
CA THR A 160 3.76 -2.51 4.23
C THR A 160 3.09 -1.18 3.91
N ASP A 161 3.85 -0.23 3.39
CA ASP A 161 3.28 0.98 2.79
C ASP A 161 2.70 0.75 1.40
N TYR A 162 2.95 -0.40 0.77
CA TYR A 162 2.81 -0.69 -0.66
C TYR A 162 3.83 0.01 -1.56
N VAL A 163 3.99 -0.55 -2.77
CA VAL A 163 4.80 0.03 -3.85
C VAL A 163 4.32 1.46 -4.15
N GLY A 164 5.25 2.39 -4.29
CA GLY A 164 4.99 3.78 -4.69
C GLY A 164 4.36 4.66 -3.61
N LEU A 165 4.35 4.20 -2.36
CA LEU A 165 4.03 5.01 -1.18
C LEU A 165 5.28 5.10 -0.30
N GLY A 166 5.79 6.32 -0.12
CA GLY A 166 6.96 6.62 0.71
C GLY A 166 8.29 6.28 0.02
N THR A 167 8.23 5.79 -1.21
CA THR A 167 9.35 5.30 -2.00
C THR A 167 9.16 5.66 -3.48
N PRO A 168 10.22 5.76 -4.28
CA PRO A 168 10.11 6.20 -5.67
C PRO A 168 9.15 5.34 -6.51
N GLY A 169 8.28 6.00 -7.29
CA GLY A 169 7.33 5.36 -8.20
C GLY A 169 5.91 5.91 -8.03
N GLY A 170 4.97 5.43 -8.84
CA GLY A 170 3.55 5.66 -8.61
C GLY A 170 2.95 4.48 -7.83
N HIS A 171 1.99 4.75 -6.95
CA HIS A 171 1.27 3.68 -6.25
C HIS A 171 0.24 3.02 -7.19
N PRO A 172 0.39 1.73 -7.54
CA PRO A 172 -0.57 1.02 -8.38
C PRO A 172 -1.79 0.62 -7.55
N TYR A 173 -2.60 1.62 -7.18
CA TYR A 173 -3.78 1.48 -6.34
C TYR A 173 -4.72 0.39 -6.88
N MET A 174 -5.07 -0.58 -6.02
CA MET A 174 -5.90 -1.73 -6.34
C MET A 174 -5.34 -2.63 -7.45
N ASP A 175 -4.03 -2.61 -7.74
CA ASP A 175 -3.39 -3.68 -8.50
C ASP A 175 -3.11 -4.87 -7.57
N GLY A 176 -3.96 -5.88 -7.64
CA GLY A 176 -3.96 -6.96 -6.65
C GLY A 176 -2.67 -7.79 -6.67
N GLY A 177 -2.04 -7.90 -7.84
CA GLY A 177 -0.74 -8.55 -8.00
C GLY A 177 0.36 -7.84 -7.20
N THR A 178 0.50 -6.54 -7.41
CA THR A 178 1.52 -5.71 -6.75
C THR A 178 1.26 -5.58 -5.24
N GLU A 179 0.01 -5.41 -4.82
CA GLU A 179 -0.36 -5.34 -3.40
C GLU A 179 0.00 -6.64 -2.67
N ALA A 180 -0.39 -7.80 -3.23
CA ALA A 180 -0.05 -9.09 -2.63
C ALA A 180 1.46 -9.37 -2.62
N ASN A 181 2.21 -8.87 -3.60
CA ASN A 181 3.67 -8.96 -3.58
C ASN A 181 4.25 -8.26 -2.35
N ALA A 182 3.85 -7.00 -2.10
CA ALA A 182 4.31 -6.22 -0.96
C ALA A 182 3.89 -6.85 0.39
N VAL A 183 2.64 -7.34 0.50
CA VAL A 183 2.13 -8.01 1.71
C VAL A 183 2.91 -9.27 2.06
N VAL A 184 3.34 -10.06 1.07
CA VAL A 184 4.16 -11.27 1.28
C VAL A 184 5.61 -10.91 1.57
N ASP A 185 6.19 -9.99 0.81
CA ASP A 185 7.63 -9.71 0.83
C ASP A 185 8.05 -9.01 2.13
N ILE A 186 7.19 -8.22 2.77
CA ILE A 186 7.50 -7.66 4.09
C ILE A 186 7.60 -8.74 5.19
N VAL A 187 6.91 -9.87 5.05
CA VAL A 187 7.04 -11.02 5.97
C VAL A 187 8.42 -11.67 5.82
N ARG A 188 8.93 -11.80 4.59
CA ARG A 188 10.31 -12.25 4.37
C ARG A 188 11.32 -11.28 4.98
N ALA A 189 11.13 -9.99 4.74
CA ALA A 189 12.02 -8.96 5.23
C ALA A 189 12.06 -8.90 6.77
N SER A 190 10.92 -9.09 7.44
CA SER A 190 10.86 -9.14 8.90
C SER A 190 11.61 -10.35 9.47
N ARG A 191 11.53 -11.52 8.84
CA ARG A 191 12.33 -12.69 9.25
C ARG A 191 13.83 -12.50 9.07
N ALA A 192 14.25 -11.73 8.05
CA ALA A 192 15.65 -11.34 7.89
C ALA A 192 16.11 -10.31 8.95
N LEU A 193 15.19 -9.49 9.46
CA LEU A 193 15.43 -8.52 10.52
C LEU A 193 15.61 -9.18 11.89
N ASP A 194 14.86 -10.24 12.18
CA ASP A 194 14.93 -10.99 13.45
C ASP A 194 14.58 -12.47 13.24
N GLY A 195 15.55 -13.37 13.48
CA GLY A 195 15.38 -14.81 13.28
C GLY A 195 14.44 -15.49 14.29
N SER A 196 13.93 -14.78 15.29
CA SER A 196 12.87 -15.26 16.19
C SER A 196 11.45 -14.96 15.70
N ILE A 197 11.32 -14.29 14.56
CA ILE A 197 10.06 -14.19 13.82
C ILE A 197 9.85 -15.50 13.04
N GLY A 198 8.71 -16.15 13.31
CA GLY A 198 8.38 -17.45 12.75
C GLY A 198 8.05 -17.41 11.26
N ASP A 199 7.86 -18.58 10.66
CA ASP A 199 7.41 -18.74 9.27
C ASP A 199 5.88 -18.79 9.12
N GLN A 200 5.15 -19.07 10.20
CA GLN A 200 3.68 -19.05 10.24
C GLN A 200 3.16 -17.62 10.16
N TRP A 201 2.28 -17.37 9.19
CA TRP A 201 1.73 -16.04 9.00
C TRP A 201 0.32 -16.01 8.43
N TYR A 202 -0.31 -14.85 8.57
CA TYR A 202 -1.67 -14.55 8.14
C TYR A 202 -1.69 -13.25 7.37
N ALA A 203 -2.45 -13.20 6.27
CA ALA A 203 -2.76 -11.95 5.59
C ALA A 203 -4.00 -11.33 6.24
N MET A 204 -3.97 -10.03 6.52
CA MET A 204 -5.13 -9.33 7.06
C MET A 204 -5.22 -7.95 6.44
N GLY A 205 -6.41 -7.47 6.10
CA GLY A 205 -6.51 -6.09 5.64
C GLY A 205 -7.92 -5.54 5.56
N HIS A 206 -8.01 -4.23 5.37
CA HIS A 206 -9.27 -3.48 5.35
C HIS A 206 -9.45 -2.69 4.05
N SER A 207 -10.65 -2.66 3.46
CA SER A 207 -10.95 -1.86 2.25
C SER A 207 -10.03 -2.26 1.08
N GLN A 208 -9.20 -1.35 0.56
CA GLN A 208 -8.09 -1.70 -0.35
C GLN A 208 -7.21 -2.83 0.20
N GLY A 209 -6.86 -2.79 1.48
CA GLY A 209 -6.10 -3.86 2.11
C GLY A 209 -6.88 -5.18 2.22
N GLY A 210 -8.21 -5.13 2.27
CA GLY A 210 -9.04 -6.33 2.20
C GLY A 210 -8.98 -6.96 0.81
N HIS A 211 -8.92 -6.14 -0.24
CA HIS A 211 -8.63 -6.59 -1.61
C HIS A 211 -7.22 -7.22 -1.69
N ALA A 212 -6.20 -6.54 -1.18
CA ALA A 212 -4.83 -7.07 -1.10
C ALA A 212 -4.76 -8.40 -0.34
N ALA A 213 -5.49 -8.56 0.76
CA ALA A 213 -5.56 -9.80 1.53
C ALA A 213 -6.18 -10.95 0.73
N LEU A 214 -7.20 -10.69 -0.11
CA LEU A 214 -7.79 -11.70 -1.00
C LEU A 214 -6.82 -12.13 -2.11
N PHE A 215 -6.13 -11.19 -2.74
CA PHE A 215 -5.08 -11.52 -3.71
C PHE A 215 -3.94 -12.30 -3.04
N THR A 216 -3.55 -11.90 -1.83
CA THR A 216 -2.54 -12.62 -1.03
C THR A 216 -3.00 -14.05 -0.72
N ALA A 217 -4.27 -14.26 -0.38
CA ALA A 217 -4.82 -15.60 -0.17
C ALA A 217 -4.81 -16.47 -1.44
N ALA A 218 -4.90 -15.87 -2.62
CA ALA A 218 -4.86 -16.57 -3.90
C ALA A 218 -3.44 -16.96 -4.34
N GLN A 219 -2.44 -16.10 -4.11
CA GLN A 219 -1.11 -16.29 -4.70
C GLN A 219 0.07 -16.27 -3.71
N GLY A 220 -0.17 -15.91 -2.44
CA GLY A 220 0.89 -15.71 -1.44
C GLY A 220 1.70 -16.97 -1.15
N ALA A 221 1.03 -18.13 -1.03
CA ALA A 221 1.71 -19.42 -0.83
C ALA A 221 2.63 -19.80 -1.99
N ALA A 222 2.26 -19.47 -3.23
CA ALA A 222 3.10 -19.71 -4.40
C ALA A 222 4.27 -18.71 -4.49
N ARG A 223 4.05 -17.45 -4.06
CA ARG A 223 5.08 -16.41 -4.04
C ARG A 223 6.16 -16.71 -3.00
N ALA A 224 5.77 -17.22 -1.83
CA ALA A 224 6.67 -17.56 -0.73
C ALA A 224 6.45 -18.96 -0.18
N PRO A 225 6.84 -20.01 -0.94
CA PRO A 225 6.62 -21.41 -0.55
C PRO A 225 7.44 -21.82 0.68
N GLU A 226 8.44 -21.03 1.07
CA GLU A 226 9.21 -21.21 2.30
C GLU A 226 8.55 -20.57 3.54
N LEU A 227 7.45 -19.85 3.36
CA LEU A 227 6.61 -19.30 4.43
C LEU A 227 5.30 -20.07 4.51
N ASP A 228 4.75 -20.16 5.70
CA ASP A 228 3.56 -20.94 5.99
C ASP A 228 2.34 -20.00 6.11
N LEU A 229 1.77 -19.61 4.96
CA LEU A 229 0.54 -18.82 4.90
C LEU A 229 -0.63 -19.70 5.36
N ARG A 230 -1.17 -19.41 6.55
CA ARG A 230 -2.19 -20.26 7.18
C ARG A 230 -3.62 -19.83 6.90
N GLY A 231 -3.84 -18.55 6.59
CA GLY A 231 -5.15 -18.01 6.29
C GLY A 231 -5.14 -16.52 6.02
N ALA A 232 -6.31 -16.00 5.64
CA ALA A 232 -6.50 -14.58 5.38
C ALA A 232 -7.78 -14.03 6.03
N VAL A 233 -7.73 -12.76 6.44
CA VAL A 233 -8.89 -12.00 6.92
C VAL A 233 -9.05 -10.75 6.06
N ALA A 234 -10.20 -10.61 5.41
CA ALA A 234 -10.52 -9.47 4.56
C ALA A 234 -11.71 -8.70 5.15
N ILE A 235 -11.43 -7.50 5.68
CA ILE A 235 -12.43 -6.63 6.31
C ILE A 235 -12.92 -5.60 5.28
N ALA A 236 -14.22 -5.57 5.04
CA ALA A 236 -14.87 -4.70 4.06
C ALA A 236 -14.09 -4.60 2.74
N PRO A 237 -13.73 -5.73 2.10
CA PRO A 237 -12.77 -5.73 1.01
C PRO A 237 -13.26 -4.93 -0.19
N GLY A 238 -12.36 -4.15 -0.79
CA GLY A 238 -12.58 -3.58 -2.12
C GLY A 238 -12.93 -4.72 -3.08
N ASN A 239 -14.17 -4.72 -3.57
CA ASN A 239 -14.68 -5.80 -4.40
C ASN A 239 -14.43 -5.49 -5.89
N ASP A 240 -15.47 -5.25 -6.69
CA ASP A 240 -15.32 -4.97 -8.11
C ASP A 240 -15.48 -3.46 -8.37
N THR A 241 -14.37 -2.79 -8.68
CA THR A 241 -14.34 -1.36 -9.04
C THR A 241 -14.47 -1.14 -10.55
N SER A 242 -14.60 -2.18 -11.35
CA SER A 242 -14.58 -2.08 -12.82
C SER A 242 -15.78 -1.34 -13.40
N ALA A 243 -16.90 -1.28 -12.68
CA ALA A 243 -18.07 -0.51 -13.08
C ALA A 243 -17.98 0.98 -12.70
N THR A 244 -17.06 1.35 -11.80
CA THR A 244 -16.93 2.74 -11.28
C THR A 244 -16.74 3.78 -12.39
N PRO A 245 -15.88 3.56 -13.42
CA PRO A 245 -15.75 4.53 -14.51
C PRO A 245 -17.07 4.77 -15.26
N GLN A 246 -17.87 3.74 -15.47
CA GLN A 246 -19.16 3.87 -16.17
C GLN A 246 -20.20 4.60 -15.30
N TYR A 247 -20.24 4.32 -14.00
CA TYR A 247 -21.11 5.04 -13.06
C TYR A 247 -20.77 6.53 -12.97
N LEU A 248 -19.49 6.86 -12.87
CA LEU A 248 -19.02 8.25 -12.87
C LEU A 248 -19.30 8.95 -14.21
N ALA A 249 -19.13 8.25 -15.34
CA ALA A 249 -19.46 8.78 -16.66
C ALA A 249 -20.97 9.05 -16.87
N ALA A 250 -21.85 8.38 -16.12
CA ALA A 250 -23.28 8.65 -16.16
C ALA A 250 -23.65 10.02 -15.53
N GLY A 251 -22.79 10.57 -14.66
CA GLY A 251 -22.92 11.93 -14.16
C GLY A 251 -24.15 12.18 -13.27
N THR A 252 -24.65 11.17 -12.57
CA THR A 252 -25.81 11.37 -11.67
C THR A 252 -25.35 11.91 -10.30
N PRO A 253 -26.16 12.72 -9.59
CA PRO A 253 -25.75 13.27 -8.29
C PRO A 253 -25.40 12.20 -7.23
N GLU A 254 -26.01 11.02 -7.31
CA GLU A 254 -25.81 9.93 -6.36
C GLU A 254 -24.39 9.36 -6.40
N VAL A 255 -23.68 9.50 -7.52
CA VAL A 255 -22.30 9.00 -7.66
C VAL A 255 -21.23 10.03 -7.25
N ALA A 256 -21.63 11.23 -6.83
CA ALA A 256 -20.69 12.29 -6.43
C ALA A 256 -19.66 11.85 -5.35
N PRO A 257 -20.01 11.04 -4.32
CA PRO A 257 -19.02 10.54 -3.38
C PRO A 257 -17.90 9.70 -4.02
N ALA A 258 -18.17 9.03 -5.15
CA ALA A 258 -17.19 8.23 -5.88
C ALA A 258 -16.12 9.08 -6.58
N LEU A 259 -16.34 10.40 -6.75
CA LEU A 259 -15.32 11.32 -7.29
C LEU A 259 -14.05 11.35 -6.44
N ALA A 260 -14.15 11.08 -5.14
CA ALA A 260 -12.99 11.00 -4.26
C ALA A 260 -12.03 9.84 -4.63
N PHE A 261 -12.52 8.83 -5.34
CA PHE A 261 -11.74 7.66 -5.75
C PHE A 261 -11.31 7.70 -7.22
N LEU A 262 -11.95 8.53 -8.06
CA LEU A 262 -11.55 8.72 -9.46
C LEU A 262 -10.04 8.96 -9.64
N PRO A 263 -9.40 9.94 -8.97
CA PRO A 263 -7.97 10.19 -9.19
C PRO A 263 -7.10 9.01 -8.75
N LEU A 264 -7.48 8.28 -7.70
CA LEU A 264 -6.76 7.11 -7.21
C LEU A 264 -6.83 5.97 -8.24
N ILE A 265 -8.00 5.75 -8.83
CA ILE A 265 -8.23 4.74 -9.86
C ILE A 265 -7.38 5.01 -11.10
N VAL A 266 -7.40 6.24 -11.64
CA VAL A 266 -6.67 6.52 -12.88
C VAL A 266 -5.16 6.63 -12.67
N LEU A 267 -4.70 7.16 -11.54
CA LEU A 267 -3.26 7.21 -11.21
C LEU A 267 -2.72 5.81 -10.87
N GLY A 268 -3.50 4.98 -10.19
CA GLY A 268 -3.14 3.59 -9.92
C GLY A 268 -3.06 2.76 -11.20
N ALA A 269 -4.02 2.95 -12.11
CA ALA A 269 -4.00 2.30 -13.41
C ALA A 269 -2.81 2.76 -14.27
N GLU A 270 -2.46 4.06 -14.27
CA GLU A 270 -1.25 4.59 -14.93
C GLU A 270 0.03 3.97 -14.35
N ALA A 271 0.12 3.84 -13.03
CA ALA A 271 1.28 3.25 -12.37
C ALA A 271 1.45 1.74 -12.72
N ALA A 272 0.36 1.01 -12.91
CA ALA A 272 0.38 -0.40 -13.26
C ALA A 272 0.47 -0.67 -14.78
N ASP A 273 -0.12 0.20 -15.60
CA ASP A 273 -0.11 0.15 -17.06
C ASP A 273 0.19 1.54 -17.61
N PRO A 274 1.46 1.85 -17.94
CA PRO A 274 1.87 3.17 -18.45
C PRO A 274 1.24 3.56 -19.79
N SER A 275 0.47 2.67 -20.42
CA SER A 275 -0.32 3.02 -21.60
C SER A 275 -1.64 3.73 -21.24
N ILE A 276 -2.01 3.79 -19.96
CA ILE A 276 -3.08 4.62 -19.40
C ILE A 276 -2.46 5.92 -18.92
N ASP A 277 -2.87 7.06 -19.49
CA ASP A 277 -2.43 8.40 -19.07
C ASP A 277 -3.53 9.06 -18.23
N ALA A 278 -3.34 9.17 -16.92
CA ALA A 278 -4.34 9.65 -15.98
C ALA A 278 -4.84 11.07 -16.30
N ASP A 279 -3.97 11.97 -16.78
CA ASP A 279 -4.34 13.34 -17.13
C ASP A 279 -5.24 13.39 -18.38
N SER A 280 -5.15 12.39 -19.27
CA SER A 280 -6.00 12.28 -20.46
C SER A 280 -7.44 11.85 -20.14
N TYR A 281 -7.68 11.22 -18.99
CA TYR A 281 -9.01 10.72 -18.62
C TYR A 281 -9.91 11.81 -18.03
N VAL A 282 -9.36 12.85 -17.41
CA VAL A 282 -10.16 13.83 -16.64
C VAL A 282 -10.36 15.15 -17.37
N THR A 283 -11.50 15.80 -17.16
CA THR A 283 -11.72 17.16 -17.67
C THR A 283 -10.83 18.19 -16.94
N PRO A 284 -10.65 19.41 -17.49
CA PRO A 284 -10.06 20.52 -16.74
C PRO A 284 -10.73 20.78 -15.38
N GLU A 285 -12.05 20.62 -15.30
CA GLU A 285 -12.84 20.78 -14.07
C GLU A 285 -12.52 19.69 -13.03
N SER A 286 -12.10 18.50 -13.46
CA SER A 286 -11.70 17.39 -12.57
C SER A 286 -10.21 17.34 -12.26
N LYS A 287 -9.35 18.15 -12.92
CA LYS A 287 -7.92 18.27 -12.59
C LYS A 287 -7.59 18.60 -11.12
N PRO A 288 -8.42 19.35 -10.37
CA PRO A 288 -8.21 19.53 -8.93
C PRO A 288 -8.16 18.20 -8.16
N LEU A 289 -8.88 17.16 -8.59
CA LEU A 289 -8.85 15.83 -7.97
C LEU A 289 -7.49 15.16 -8.15
N LEU A 290 -6.92 15.19 -9.37
CA LEU A 290 -5.57 14.66 -9.62
C LEU A 290 -4.51 15.44 -8.84
N THR A 291 -4.65 16.76 -8.79
CA THR A 291 -3.74 17.61 -8.02
C THR A 291 -3.80 17.27 -6.54
N ALA A 292 -5.00 17.11 -5.98
CA ALA A 292 -5.18 16.72 -4.58
C ALA A 292 -4.59 15.33 -4.30
N ALA A 293 -4.78 14.36 -5.19
CA ALA A 293 -4.25 13.01 -5.03
C ALA A 293 -2.73 12.93 -5.12
N ARG A 294 -2.10 13.72 -6.00
CA ARG A 294 -0.63 13.77 -6.14
C ARG A 294 0.08 14.42 -4.94
N ASN A 295 -0.61 15.33 -4.24
CA ASN A 295 -0.03 16.14 -3.16
C ASN A 295 -0.63 15.86 -1.77
N GLY A 296 -1.55 14.92 -1.66
CA GLY A 296 -2.45 14.75 -0.52
C GLY A 296 -2.96 13.32 -0.41
N CYS A 297 -3.67 13.08 0.68
CA CYS A 297 -4.30 11.81 0.98
C CYS A 297 -5.80 11.87 0.71
N VAL A 298 -6.52 10.77 0.93
CA VAL A 298 -7.96 10.69 0.63
C VAL A 298 -8.78 11.84 1.22
N ALA A 299 -8.43 12.31 2.42
CA ALA A 299 -9.09 13.45 3.05
C ALA A 299 -8.99 14.73 2.19
N GLN A 300 -7.79 15.05 1.69
CA GLN A 300 -7.60 16.23 0.84
C GLN A 300 -8.29 16.10 -0.52
N ILE A 301 -8.44 14.88 -1.04
CA ILE A 301 -9.24 14.65 -2.26
C ILE A 301 -10.72 14.92 -1.96
N ARG A 302 -11.23 14.46 -0.82
CA ARG A 302 -12.62 14.70 -0.39
C ARG A 302 -12.93 16.19 -0.22
N ASP A 303 -11.98 16.98 0.25
CA ASP A 303 -12.16 18.43 0.42
C ASP A 303 -12.45 19.16 -0.90
N VAL A 304 -12.02 18.61 -2.04
CA VAL A 304 -12.18 19.26 -3.35
C VAL A 304 -13.34 18.70 -4.19
N ILE A 305 -13.97 17.57 -3.81
CA ILE A 305 -15.04 16.96 -4.64
C ILE A 305 -16.22 17.91 -4.88
N GLY A 306 -16.55 18.77 -3.90
CA GLY A 306 -17.64 19.74 -4.02
C GLY A 306 -17.40 20.83 -5.07
N SER A 307 -16.16 20.97 -5.55
CA SER A 307 -15.80 21.91 -6.62
C SER A 307 -15.94 21.30 -8.03
N VAL A 308 -16.18 19.99 -8.13
CA VAL A 308 -16.19 19.25 -9.39
C VAL A 308 -17.62 18.83 -9.73
N PRO A 309 -18.20 19.31 -10.85
CA PRO A 309 -19.49 18.81 -11.32
C PRO A 309 -19.37 17.32 -11.67
N VAL A 310 -20.29 16.51 -11.17
CA VAL A 310 -20.23 15.04 -11.33
C VAL A 310 -20.32 14.59 -12.80
N ASP A 311 -21.03 15.34 -13.64
CA ASP A 311 -21.13 15.14 -15.09
C ASP A 311 -19.88 15.59 -15.87
N LYS A 312 -18.86 16.09 -15.17
CA LYS A 312 -17.56 16.51 -15.72
C LYS A 312 -16.40 15.62 -15.28
N ALA A 313 -16.67 14.45 -14.68
CA ALA A 313 -15.62 13.53 -14.24
C ALA A 313 -14.60 13.18 -15.34
N PHE A 314 -15.08 12.81 -16.53
CA PHE A 314 -14.25 12.31 -17.63
C PHE A 314 -14.16 13.26 -18.82
N ALA A 315 -12.96 13.37 -19.40
CA ALA A 315 -12.71 14.12 -20.62
C ALA A 315 -13.49 13.54 -21.81
N PRO A 316 -13.96 14.39 -22.75
CA PRO A 316 -14.50 13.90 -24.01
C PRO A 316 -13.48 13.03 -24.74
N GLY A 317 -13.85 11.78 -25.04
CA GLY A 317 -12.97 10.83 -25.74
C GLY A 317 -11.98 10.08 -24.82
N ALA A 318 -12.09 10.19 -23.50
CA ALA A 318 -11.38 9.31 -22.57
C ALA A 318 -11.66 7.83 -22.89
N ASP A 319 -10.63 6.99 -22.87
CA ASP A 319 -10.73 5.56 -23.19
C ASP A 319 -11.26 4.76 -21.99
N ILE A 320 -12.53 5.01 -21.64
CA ILE A 320 -13.19 4.37 -20.50
C ILE A 320 -13.16 2.85 -20.61
N ASP A 321 -13.30 2.31 -21.82
CA ASP A 321 -13.29 0.87 -22.05
C ASP A 321 -11.95 0.23 -21.71
N LYS A 322 -10.83 0.90 -22.01
CA LYS A 322 -9.49 0.45 -21.60
C LYS A 322 -9.34 0.44 -20.08
N LEU A 323 -9.77 1.50 -19.40
CA LEU A 323 -9.73 1.55 -17.94
C LEU A 323 -10.60 0.45 -17.30
N VAL A 324 -11.83 0.25 -17.79
CA VAL A 324 -12.72 -0.83 -17.36
C VAL A 324 -12.06 -2.19 -17.60
N THR A 325 -11.43 -2.39 -18.75
CA THR A 325 -10.72 -3.64 -19.08
C THR A 325 -9.58 -3.92 -18.12
N TYR A 326 -8.81 -2.90 -17.74
CA TYR A 326 -7.78 -3.01 -16.72
C TYR A 326 -8.39 -3.38 -15.35
N LEU A 327 -9.37 -2.62 -14.87
CA LEU A 327 -9.98 -2.83 -13.55
C LEU A 327 -10.67 -4.21 -13.41
N LYS A 328 -11.23 -4.77 -14.50
CA LYS A 328 -11.78 -6.14 -14.48
C LYS A 328 -10.74 -7.21 -14.14
N LYS A 329 -9.47 -7.00 -14.48
CA LYS A 329 -8.39 -7.93 -14.11
C LYS A 329 -8.09 -7.88 -12.62
N GLN A 330 -8.43 -6.77 -11.97
CA GLN A 330 -8.23 -6.54 -10.55
C GLN A 330 -9.45 -6.94 -9.71
N ALA A 331 -10.52 -7.48 -10.30
CA ALA A 331 -11.70 -7.89 -9.54
C ALA A 331 -11.43 -9.20 -8.77
N PRO A 332 -11.49 -9.22 -7.42
CA PRO A 332 -11.14 -10.39 -6.62
C PRO A 332 -12.15 -11.54 -6.74
N GLY A 333 -13.36 -11.28 -7.29
CA GLY A 333 -14.39 -12.31 -7.49
C GLY A 333 -14.00 -13.41 -8.48
N GLN A 334 -12.92 -13.23 -9.25
CA GLN A 334 -12.39 -14.22 -10.18
C GLN A 334 -11.29 -15.10 -9.56
N LEU A 335 -10.90 -14.85 -8.31
CA LEU A 335 -9.82 -15.57 -7.65
C LEU A 335 -10.28 -16.96 -7.19
N THR A 336 -9.32 -17.89 -7.14
CA THR A 336 -9.41 -19.13 -6.36
C THR A 336 -8.43 -18.99 -5.21
N LEU A 337 -8.94 -18.93 -3.98
CA LEU A 337 -8.10 -18.76 -2.80
C LEU A 337 -7.48 -20.11 -2.40
N THR A 338 -6.23 -20.07 -1.95
CA THR A 338 -5.45 -21.26 -1.61
C THR A 338 -5.40 -21.57 -0.13
N VAL A 339 -5.92 -20.66 0.70
CA VAL A 339 -5.96 -20.79 2.17
C VAL A 339 -7.34 -20.39 2.70
N PRO A 340 -7.76 -20.91 3.87
CA PRO A 340 -9.00 -20.48 4.52
C PRO A 340 -9.05 -18.96 4.66
N THR A 341 -10.18 -18.38 4.28
CA THR A 341 -10.35 -16.93 4.29
C THR A 341 -11.63 -16.52 5.00
N LEU A 342 -11.55 -15.50 5.85
CA LEU A 342 -12.69 -14.91 6.55
C LEU A 342 -12.96 -13.51 6.01
N VAL A 343 -14.17 -13.29 5.48
CA VAL A 343 -14.64 -11.98 5.02
C VAL A 343 -15.55 -11.37 6.08
N LEU A 344 -15.24 -10.14 6.48
CA LEU A 344 -15.87 -9.44 7.60
C LEU A 344 -16.47 -8.11 7.11
N GLN A 345 -17.77 -7.87 7.34
CA GLN A 345 -18.47 -6.74 6.71
C GLN A 345 -19.42 -6.01 7.65
N GLY A 346 -19.37 -4.68 7.69
CA GLY A 346 -20.38 -3.88 8.40
C GLY A 346 -21.67 -3.75 7.60
N THR A 347 -22.84 -3.84 8.25
CA THR A 347 -24.15 -3.72 7.56
C THR A 347 -24.53 -2.26 7.25
N ALA A 348 -23.89 -1.28 7.90
CA ALA A 348 -24.07 0.15 7.64
C ALA A 348 -22.95 0.75 6.78
N ASP A 349 -22.13 -0.09 6.15
CA ASP A 349 -21.08 0.33 5.23
C ASP A 349 -21.66 0.95 3.95
N THR A 350 -21.33 2.22 3.71
CA THR A 350 -21.78 3.00 2.55
C THR A 350 -20.72 3.13 1.46
N LEU A 351 -19.49 2.67 1.70
CA LEU A 351 -18.41 2.67 0.72
C LEU A 351 -18.34 1.32 0.00
N ILE A 352 -18.39 0.23 0.77
CA ILE A 352 -18.47 -1.15 0.28
C ILE A 352 -19.75 -1.77 0.83
N ALA A 353 -20.85 -1.62 0.09
CA ALA A 353 -22.14 -2.09 0.55
C ALA A 353 -22.16 -3.62 0.76
N GLU A 354 -22.78 -4.07 1.85
CA GLU A 354 -22.90 -5.49 2.24
C GLU A 354 -23.33 -6.41 1.09
N PRO A 355 -24.33 -6.06 0.24
CA PRO A 355 -24.70 -6.92 -0.87
C PRO A 355 -23.56 -7.20 -1.87
N GLY A 356 -22.66 -6.24 -2.07
CA GLY A 356 -21.49 -6.39 -2.93
C GLY A 356 -20.48 -7.37 -2.33
N SER A 357 -20.19 -7.25 -1.03
CA SER A 357 -19.31 -8.20 -0.32
C SER A 357 -19.89 -9.60 -0.26
N LYS A 358 -21.22 -9.73 -0.09
CA LYS A 358 -21.91 -11.02 -0.16
C LYS A 358 -21.81 -11.66 -1.55
N ALA A 359 -21.97 -10.88 -2.62
CA ALA A 359 -21.82 -11.37 -3.99
C ALA A 359 -20.37 -11.80 -4.29
N LEU A 360 -19.39 -11.07 -3.76
CA LEU A 360 -17.98 -11.45 -3.82
C LEU A 360 -17.75 -12.81 -3.14
N VAL A 361 -18.21 -12.99 -1.91
CA VAL A 361 -18.10 -14.28 -1.18
C VAL A 361 -18.73 -15.42 -1.98
N GLN A 362 -19.93 -15.22 -2.51
CA GLN A 362 -20.60 -16.23 -3.35
C GLN A 362 -19.76 -16.62 -4.58
N SER A 363 -19.11 -15.65 -5.22
CA SER A 363 -18.23 -15.90 -6.36
C SER A 363 -16.99 -16.70 -5.95
N LEU A 364 -16.33 -16.32 -4.86
CA LEU A 364 -15.16 -17.02 -4.33
C LEU A 364 -15.48 -18.47 -3.94
N CYS A 365 -16.61 -18.70 -3.25
CA CYS A 365 -17.12 -20.04 -2.95
C CYS A 365 -17.40 -20.83 -4.23
N GLY A 366 -18.04 -20.19 -5.23
CA GLY A 366 -18.31 -20.81 -6.54
C GLY A 366 -17.05 -21.22 -7.30
N ASN A 367 -15.93 -20.53 -7.05
CA ASN A 367 -14.61 -20.84 -7.61
C ASN A 367 -13.85 -21.94 -6.83
N GLY A 368 -14.48 -22.54 -5.81
CA GLY A 368 -13.90 -23.61 -4.98
C GLY A 368 -13.02 -23.13 -3.81
N SER A 369 -13.11 -21.84 -3.45
CA SER A 369 -12.36 -21.27 -2.32
C SER A 369 -13.03 -21.59 -0.99
N ALA A 370 -12.23 -21.83 0.06
CA ALA A 370 -12.73 -21.98 1.42
C ALA A 370 -12.95 -20.63 2.09
N VAL A 371 -14.19 -20.13 2.12
CA VAL A 371 -14.52 -18.77 2.58
C VAL A 371 -15.63 -18.76 3.62
N ALA A 372 -15.36 -18.11 4.76
CA ALA A 372 -16.35 -17.77 5.76
C ALA A 372 -16.75 -16.30 5.62
N TYR A 373 -17.98 -15.97 5.99
CA TYR A 373 -18.52 -14.61 5.92
C TYR A 373 -19.27 -14.25 7.19
N LYS A 374 -18.96 -13.08 7.75
CA LYS A 374 -19.65 -12.56 8.93
C LYS A 374 -19.95 -11.07 8.77
N THR A 375 -21.14 -10.68 9.23
CA THR A 375 -21.59 -9.30 9.23
C THR A 375 -21.70 -8.72 10.64
N TYR A 376 -21.50 -7.40 10.75
CA TYR A 376 -21.57 -6.64 12.00
C TYR A 376 -22.68 -5.60 11.90
N GLU A 377 -23.74 -5.79 12.70
CA GLU A 377 -24.93 -4.95 12.62
C GLU A 377 -24.64 -3.51 13.04
N GLY A 378 -24.96 -2.56 12.17
CA GLY A 378 -24.75 -1.12 12.42
C GLY A 378 -23.31 -0.65 12.32
N ALA A 379 -22.35 -1.55 12.08
CA ALA A 379 -20.96 -1.17 11.80
C ALA A 379 -20.87 -0.48 10.43
N ASP A 380 -20.21 0.67 10.40
CA ASP A 380 -19.83 1.37 9.18
C ASP A 380 -18.53 0.79 8.59
N HIS A 381 -18.07 1.36 7.47
CA HIS A 381 -16.87 0.93 6.77
C HIS A 381 -15.64 0.80 7.68
N ARG A 382 -15.37 1.79 8.52
CA ARG A 382 -14.18 1.84 9.37
C ARG A 382 -14.40 1.11 10.70
N SER A 383 -15.58 1.25 11.30
CA SER A 383 -15.86 0.61 12.60
C SER A 383 -15.93 -0.92 12.52
N ALA A 384 -16.05 -1.50 11.32
CA ALA A 384 -15.86 -2.93 11.09
C ALA A 384 -14.45 -3.43 11.53
N VAL A 385 -13.40 -2.59 11.47
CA VAL A 385 -12.05 -2.99 11.90
C VAL A 385 -12.00 -3.37 13.39
N PRO A 386 -12.29 -2.46 14.34
CA PRO A 386 -12.25 -2.82 15.76
C PRO A 386 -13.36 -3.79 16.19
N GLN A 387 -14.54 -3.76 15.55
CA GLN A 387 -15.65 -4.65 15.90
C GLN A 387 -15.40 -6.11 15.50
N SER A 388 -14.58 -6.34 14.49
CA SER A 388 -14.28 -7.68 13.98
C SER A 388 -13.11 -8.38 14.67
N PHE A 389 -12.42 -7.69 15.59
CA PHE A 389 -11.21 -8.18 16.23
C PHE A 389 -11.37 -9.59 16.81
N ASP A 390 -12.39 -9.80 17.65
CA ASP A 390 -12.55 -11.04 18.41
C ASP A 390 -12.78 -12.25 17.47
N ASP A 391 -13.49 -12.05 16.36
CA ASP A 391 -13.73 -13.10 15.37
C ASP A 391 -12.51 -13.38 14.51
N ALA A 392 -11.77 -12.33 14.12
CA ALA A 392 -10.53 -12.48 13.37
C ALA A 392 -9.44 -13.17 14.22
N GLU A 393 -9.34 -12.82 15.51
CA GLU A 393 -8.46 -13.52 16.45
C GLU A 393 -8.85 -14.99 16.56
N GLN A 394 -10.13 -15.27 16.80
CA GLN A 394 -10.63 -16.63 16.96
C GLN A 394 -10.32 -17.48 15.72
N PHE A 395 -10.47 -16.88 14.54
CA PHE A 395 -10.12 -17.51 13.27
C PHE A 395 -8.62 -17.84 13.19
N PHE A 396 -7.73 -16.91 13.55
CA PHE A 396 -6.29 -17.18 13.59
C PHE A 396 -5.93 -18.27 14.60
N ARG A 397 -6.51 -18.26 15.81
CA ARG A 397 -6.27 -19.30 16.82
C ARG A 397 -6.72 -20.68 16.37
N ALA A 398 -7.87 -20.79 15.73
CA ALA A 398 -8.35 -22.06 15.17
C ALA A 398 -7.33 -22.61 14.15
N LEU A 399 -6.82 -21.75 13.26
CA LEU A 399 -5.80 -22.15 12.28
C LEU A 399 -4.47 -22.54 12.93
N GLN A 400 -4.02 -21.84 13.98
CA GLN A 400 -2.82 -22.21 14.76
C GLN A 400 -2.97 -23.59 15.41
N ALA A 401 -4.17 -23.90 15.90
CA ALA A 401 -4.51 -25.19 16.49
C ALA A 401 -4.67 -26.32 15.45
N GLY A 402 -4.57 -26.01 14.15
CA GLY A 402 -4.80 -26.97 13.06
C GLY A 402 -6.28 -27.35 12.90
N GLU A 403 -7.19 -26.54 13.44
CA GLU A 403 -8.63 -26.73 13.32
C GLU A 403 -9.14 -26.18 11.98
N THR A 404 -10.27 -26.71 11.52
CA THR A 404 -10.99 -26.14 10.37
C THR A 404 -11.91 -25.04 10.87
N PRO A 405 -11.73 -23.78 10.42
CA PRO A 405 -12.63 -22.70 10.81
C PRO A 405 -14.09 -22.99 10.46
N ALA A 406 -15.00 -22.55 11.34
CA ALA A 406 -16.43 -22.74 11.13
C ALA A 406 -16.96 -21.84 10.00
N GLY A 407 -18.03 -22.29 9.32
CA GLY A 407 -18.77 -21.46 8.36
C GLY A 407 -18.09 -21.27 7.01
N LEU A 408 -17.03 -22.02 6.71
CA LEU A 408 -16.45 -22.11 5.38
C LEU A 408 -17.48 -22.77 4.42
N CYS A 409 -17.70 -22.14 3.27
CA CYS A 409 -18.02 -22.88 2.06
C CYS A 409 -16.77 -23.69 1.63
#